data_AF-A0AAD4XSD4-F1
#
_entry.id   AF-A0AAD4XSD4-F1
#
_cell.length_a   1.000
_cell.length_b   1.000
_cell.length_c   1.000
_cell.angle_alpha   90.00
_cell.angle_beta   90.00
_cell.angle_gamma   90.00
#
_symmetry.space_group_name_H-M   'P 1'
#
loop_
_entity.id
_entity.type
_entity.pdbx_description
1 polymer ?
#
loop_
_entity_poly.entity_id
_entity_poly.type
_entity_poly.pdbx_seq_one_letter_code
_entity_poly.pdbx_strand_id
1 'polypeptide(L)'
;MVCLDKRGYLNYLVVSINVSRLDFSSMSWKEVNTLGDTVLFLGLNTNACRSAAELGLSKGYLYYTLPKDQSLYMFDVEDKCITTTLPCSNLLTPWFSSQWIMMPQPTVSVAVGGQVIENGSSKVRQDDYTTKAKETEEIITEDLIEKDLAEPGPWVVVNEDIVESIASHLHPVDFLHFRAVCKANKLPIMKPISGALRSTYLTPWLLFSTENATRYNFVDPMHNSEKYLMNLPELLAGAIIRCQKGGWLLMSKGRFTLFFYNPFTKETIQLPELRNGYGFAGISFSSLPTCSDCAVFGITQQNEEEISIHMTLRGADHWRFRLIQNNDLEKHINASINMPTYNGPIFHKGAFYCVDFNGTLGIYNDSWKVLERPRGFSNAAYVSFLVECEDELLLVQILGVSVKIFRLDSLKMVWRKVKSLGKHMLFINFTSCLSAVAPKSWMENKVYFPRLHNEQIFYYSLETGSYHSVGSKHSAKDYFDTKGWTNCTWIEPNWSRSTSKQLDWLNNN
;
A
#
# COMPACT_ATOMS: atom_id res chain seq x y z
N MET A 1 28.48 -0.87 5.87
CA MET A 1 28.26 0.45 5.23
C MET A 1 26.79 0.54 4.89
N VAL A 2 26.03 1.39 5.60
CA VAL A 2 24.64 1.70 5.26
C VAL A 2 24.69 2.88 4.31
N CYS A 3 24.36 2.66 3.04
CA CYS A 3 24.38 3.69 2.01
C CYS A 3 22.94 3.97 1.57
N LEU A 4 22.53 5.24 1.63
CA LEU A 4 21.33 5.72 0.95
C LEU A 4 21.68 5.90 -0.53
N ASP A 5 21.12 5.08 -1.42
CA ASP A 5 21.15 5.41 -2.85
C ASP A 5 20.22 6.61 -3.09
N LYS A 6 20.79 7.74 -3.51
CA LYS A 6 20.05 8.97 -3.84
C LYS A 6 19.05 8.77 -4.98
N ARG A 7 19.11 7.68 -5.74
CA ARG A 7 18.11 7.33 -6.76
C ARG A 7 16.69 7.12 -6.23
N GLY A 8 16.53 6.92 -4.91
CA GLY A 8 15.22 6.78 -4.25
C GLY A 8 14.70 8.04 -3.55
N TYR A 9 15.35 9.20 -3.73
CA TYR A 9 15.04 10.44 -3.00
C TYR A 9 14.40 11.50 -3.91
N LEU A 10 13.12 11.79 -3.71
CA LEU A 10 12.48 12.99 -4.28
C LEU A 10 12.23 14.00 -3.18
N ASN A 11 13.29 14.68 -2.72
CA ASN A 11 13.35 15.76 -1.71
C ASN A 11 12.56 15.61 -0.38
N TYR A 12 11.63 14.66 -0.23
CA TYR A 12 10.62 14.51 0.82
C TYR A 12 9.94 13.11 0.87
N LEU A 13 10.25 12.17 -0.05
CA LEU A 13 9.57 10.86 -0.12
C LEU A 13 10.53 9.70 -0.29
N VAL A 14 10.30 8.61 0.46
CA VAL A 14 10.97 7.32 0.32
C VAL A 14 10.07 6.36 -0.44
N VAL A 15 10.49 5.96 -1.64
CA VAL A 15 9.72 5.05 -2.51
C VAL A 15 9.99 3.56 -2.23
N SER A 16 11.17 3.22 -1.73
CA SER A 16 11.54 1.84 -1.42
C SER A 16 12.72 1.79 -0.46
N ILE A 17 12.74 0.79 0.43
CA ILE A 17 13.88 0.50 1.31
C ILE A 17 14.32 -0.94 1.04
N ASN A 18 15.61 -1.12 0.76
CA ASN A 18 16.25 -2.43 0.66
C ASN A 18 17.45 -2.44 1.62
N VAL A 19 17.48 -3.46 2.50
CA VAL A 19 18.60 -3.68 3.42
C VAL A 19 19.36 -4.88 2.92
N SER A 20 20.65 -4.69 2.62
CA SER A 20 21.52 -5.75 2.12
C SER A 20 22.84 -5.78 2.89
N ARG A 21 23.39 -6.97 3.10
CA ARG A 21 24.67 -7.23 3.75
C ARG A 21 25.62 -7.84 2.73
N LEU A 22 26.86 -7.34 2.70
CA LEU A 22 27.93 -7.95 1.91
C LEU A 22 28.37 -9.25 2.58
N ASP A 23 28.26 -10.36 1.85
CA ASP A 23 28.88 -11.62 2.21
C ASP A 23 30.32 -11.61 1.68
N PHE A 24 31.29 -11.59 2.60
CA PHE A 24 32.71 -11.56 2.25
C PHE A 24 33.21 -12.87 1.66
N SER A 25 32.54 -13.99 1.93
CA SER A 25 32.92 -15.28 1.37
C SER A 25 32.55 -15.39 -0.10
N SER A 26 31.35 -14.91 -0.47
CA SER A 26 30.90 -14.90 -1.87
C SER A 26 31.15 -13.59 -2.61
N MET A 27 31.64 -12.55 -1.92
CA MET A 27 31.76 -11.17 -2.42
C MET A 27 30.48 -10.68 -3.11
N SER A 28 29.32 -11.01 -2.54
CA SER A 28 28.00 -10.67 -3.09
C SER A 28 27.08 -10.05 -2.04
N TRP A 29 26.20 -9.16 -2.48
CA TRP A 29 25.18 -8.55 -1.63
C TRP A 29 24.03 -9.54 -1.42
N LYS A 30 23.71 -9.82 -0.15
CA LYS A 30 22.58 -10.65 0.26
C LYS A 30 21.55 -9.77 0.97
N GLU A 31 20.29 -9.91 0.59
CA GLU A 31 19.19 -9.21 1.26
C GLU A 31 19.11 -9.63 2.73
N VAL A 32 18.89 -8.66 3.62
CA VAL A 32 18.74 -8.86 5.05
C VAL A 32 17.25 -8.86 5.37
N ASN A 33 16.78 -9.99 5.88
CA ASN A 33 15.36 -10.22 6.18
C ASN A 33 14.99 -9.97 7.65
N THR A 34 16.00 -9.88 8.54
CA THR A 34 15.83 -9.53 9.95
C THR A 34 17.09 -8.82 10.42
N LEU A 35 16.92 -7.83 11.30
CA LEU A 35 18.05 -7.17 11.97
C LEU A 35 18.41 -7.84 13.31
N GLY A 36 17.62 -8.82 13.78
CA GLY A 36 17.84 -9.45 15.08
C GLY A 36 17.88 -8.40 16.20
N ASP A 37 18.98 -8.35 16.94
CA ASP A 37 19.21 -7.35 17.99
C ASP A 37 19.85 -6.04 17.48
N THR A 38 19.98 -5.83 16.17
CA THR A 38 20.66 -4.63 15.63
C THR A 38 19.69 -3.52 15.30
N VAL A 39 19.86 -2.34 15.90
CA VAL A 39 19.17 -1.12 15.50
C VAL A 39 20.10 -0.26 14.66
N LEU A 40 19.60 0.18 13.50
CA LEU A 40 20.32 1.05 12.58
C LEU A 40 19.69 2.44 12.60
N PHE A 41 20.54 3.46 12.64
CA PHE A 41 20.14 4.86 12.59
C PHE A 41 20.76 5.49 11.35
N LEU A 42 19.92 6.04 10.48
CA LEU A 42 20.32 6.55 9.18
C LEU A 42 19.89 8.01 9.03
N GLY A 43 20.86 8.90 8.96
CA GLY A 43 20.65 10.32 8.71
C GLY A 43 21.39 10.75 7.46
N LEU A 44 21.19 12.00 7.05
CA LEU A 44 21.85 12.54 5.85
C LEU A 44 23.38 12.52 5.98
N ASN A 45 23.89 12.88 7.15
CA ASN A 45 25.33 13.06 7.40
C ASN A 45 25.89 12.15 8.51
N THR A 46 25.00 11.52 9.27
CA THR A 46 25.37 10.71 10.45
C THR A 46 24.64 9.39 10.37
N ASN A 47 25.34 8.32 10.72
CA ASN A 47 24.76 7.00 10.87
C ASN A 47 25.29 6.40 12.17
N ALA A 48 24.48 5.54 12.78
CA ALA A 48 24.86 4.83 13.99
C ALA A 48 24.23 3.43 13.98
N CYS A 49 24.76 2.56 14.82
CA CYS A 49 24.18 1.26 15.11
C CYS A 49 24.29 0.97 16.60
N ARG A 50 23.31 0.28 17.17
CA ARG A 50 23.29 -0.06 18.60
C ARG A 50 22.44 -1.31 18.81
N SER A 51 22.63 -2.02 19.93
CA SER A 51 21.79 -3.16 20.27
C SER A 51 20.36 -2.72 20.63
N ALA A 52 19.37 -3.50 20.20
CA ALA A 52 17.97 -3.30 20.52
C ALA A 52 17.72 -3.51 22.02
N ALA A 53 18.29 -4.56 22.61
CA ALA A 53 18.21 -4.82 24.05
C ALA A 53 18.73 -3.65 24.88
N GLU A 54 19.83 -3.04 24.48
CA GLU A 54 20.39 -1.87 25.18
C GLU A 54 19.58 -0.57 24.98
N LEU A 55 18.60 -0.58 24.07
CA LEU A 55 17.60 0.49 23.89
C LEU A 55 16.23 0.12 24.48
N GLY A 56 16.10 -1.05 25.11
CA GLY A 56 14.83 -1.55 25.64
C GLY A 56 13.84 -1.97 24.53
N LEU A 57 14.33 -2.24 23.33
CA LEU A 57 13.52 -2.71 22.20
C LEU A 57 13.55 -4.24 22.14
N SER A 58 12.42 -4.84 21.75
CA SER A 58 12.30 -6.30 21.62
C SER A 58 13.00 -6.88 20.39
N LYS A 59 13.28 -6.03 19.39
CA LYS A 59 13.97 -6.38 18.15
C LYS A 59 14.58 -5.15 17.48
N GLY A 60 15.41 -5.39 16.48
CA GLY A 60 16.11 -4.40 15.67
C GLY A 60 15.22 -3.73 14.64
N TYR A 61 15.40 -2.42 14.46
CA TYR A 61 14.70 -1.59 13.48
C TYR A 61 15.68 -0.69 12.72
N LEU A 62 15.24 -0.18 11.57
CA LEU A 62 15.93 0.90 10.88
C LEU A 62 15.21 2.22 11.15
N TYR A 63 15.84 3.12 11.88
CA TYR A 63 15.39 4.48 12.06
C TYR A 63 16.01 5.40 11.04
N TYR A 64 15.21 6.28 10.43
CA TYR A 64 15.72 7.30 9.51
C TYR A 64 14.95 8.61 9.57
N THR A 65 15.59 9.67 9.09
CA THR A 65 15.01 11.03 9.00
C THR A 65 15.12 11.55 7.57
N LEU A 66 14.26 12.50 7.21
CA LEU A 66 14.29 13.16 5.91
C LEU A 66 14.73 14.64 6.06
N PRO A 67 15.47 15.24 5.10
CA PRO A 67 15.78 16.66 5.10
C PRO A 67 14.52 17.51 5.20
N LYS A 68 14.56 18.52 6.06
CA LYS A 68 13.45 19.47 6.25
C LYS A 68 12.13 18.77 6.63
N ASP A 69 12.21 17.66 7.36
CA ASP A 69 11.10 16.93 7.96
C ASP A 69 11.36 16.74 9.45
N GLN A 70 10.32 16.88 10.28
CA GLN A 70 10.39 16.66 11.74
C GLN A 70 10.08 15.21 12.13
N SER A 71 9.56 14.43 11.19
CA SER A 71 9.10 13.08 11.43
C SER A 71 10.28 12.12 11.62
N LEU A 72 10.13 11.21 12.57
CA LEU A 72 11.02 10.07 12.72
C LEU A 72 10.35 8.83 12.11
N TYR A 73 11.06 8.20 11.18
CA TYR A 73 10.59 7.00 10.50
C TYR A 73 11.26 5.78 11.10
N MET A 74 10.46 4.76 11.37
CA MET A 74 10.90 3.46 11.83
C MET A 74 10.48 2.41 10.81
N PHE A 75 11.46 1.75 10.20
CA PHE A 75 11.24 0.67 9.25
C PHE A 75 11.48 -0.68 9.93
N ASP A 76 10.45 -1.52 9.91
CA ASP A 76 10.52 -2.92 10.29
C ASP A 76 10.91 -3.74 9.07
N VAL A 77 12.10 -4.36 9.13
CA VAL A 77 12.66 -5.13 8.02
C VAL A 77 11.90 -6.44 7.76
N GLU A 78 11.35 -7.05 8.81
CA GLU A 78 10.64 -8.33 8.73
C GLU A 78 9.24 -8.13 8.14
N ASP A 79 8.53 -7.12 8.64
CA ASP A 79 7.17 -6.77 8.20
C ASP A 79 7.15 -5.90 6.93
N LYS A 80 8.32 -5.38 6.52
CA LYS A 80 8.51 -4.40 5.44
C LYS A 80 7.55 -3.20 5.54
N CYS A 81 7.29 -2.77 6.78
CA CYS A 81 6.39 -1.66 7.08
C CYS A 81 7.14 -0.48 7.68
N ILE A 82 6.59 0.71 7.49
CA ILE A 82 7.10 1.97 8.02
C ILE A 82 6.08 2.49 9.02
N THR A 83 6.55 2.78 10.23
CA THR A 83 5.83 3.57 11.21
C THR A 83 6.40 4.98 11.23
N THR A 84 5.53 5.99 11.25
CA THR A 84 5.94 7.40 11.31
C THR A 84 5.54 7.96 12.67
N THR A 85 6.50 8.57 13.35
CA THR A 85 6.29 9.22 14.66
C THR A 85 6.70 10.70 14.56
N LEU A 86 6.11 11.54 15.40
CA LEU A 86 6.49 12.95 15.51
C LEU A 86 6.96 13.25 16.94
N PRO A 87 8.25 13.02 17.26
CA PRO A 87 8.76 13.13 18.63
C PRO A 87 8.69 14.57 19.18
N CYS A 88 8.84 15.58 18.32
CA CYS A 88 9.03 16.97 18.71
C CYS A 88 8.09 17.91 17.96
N SER A 89 6.78 17.83 18.24
CA SER A 89 5.73 18.58 17.53
C SER A 89 5.80 20.10 17.67
N ASN A 90 6.54 20.62 18.66
CA ASN A 90 6.58 22.05 18.99
C ASN A 90 7.80 22.80 18.42
N LEU A 91 8.60 22.15 17.56
CA LEU A 91 9.79 22.76 16.97
C LEU A 91 9.43 23.84 15.93
N LEU A 92 10.03 25.02 16.06
CA LEU A 92 9.84 26.16 15.14
C LEU A 92 10.54 25.93 13.78
N THR A 93 9.96 26.46 12.70
CA THR A 93 10.54 26.46 11.34
C THR A 93 11.56 27.60 11.17
N PRO A 94 12.62 27.44 10.35
CA PRO A 94 12.88 26.37 9.39
C PRO A 94 13.59 25.15 9.99
N TRP A 95 13.37 23.97 9.42
CA TRP A 95 13.98 22.72 9.89
C TRP A 95 15.22 22.36 9.08
N PHE A 96 16.24 21.88 9.78
CA PHE A 96 17.50 21.41 9.21
C PHE A 96 17.56 19.89 9.26
N SER A 97 18.44 19.28 8.45
CA SER A 97 18.64 17.83 8.46
C SER A 97 19.05 17.35 9.85
N SER A 98 18.32 16.38 10.40
CA SER A 98 18.61 15.81 11.72
C SER A 98 19.94 15.05 11.72
N GLN A 99 20.64 15.09 12.85
CA GLN A 99 21.84 14.31 13.10
C GLN A 99 21.61 13.31 14.21
N TRP A 100 22.11 12.09 14.02
CA TRP A 100 22.13 11.06 15.05
C TRP A 100 23.32 11.31 15.97
N ILE A 101 23.04 11.50 17.26
CA ILE A 101 24.05 11.62 18.31
C ILE A 101 23.82 10.48 19.29
N MET A 102 24.83 9.62 19.44
CA MET A 102 24.80 8.56 20.45
C MET A 102 25.36 9.13 21.75
N MET A 103 24.53 9.16 22.79
CA MET A 103 25.02 9.49 24.12
C MET A 103 25.84 8.31 24.64
N PRO A 104 27.11 8.52 25.07
CA PRO A 104 27.86 7.47 25.74
C PRO A 104 27.09 7.06 26.99
N GLN A 105 26.88 5.76 27.18
CA GLN A 105 26.37 5.28 28.46
C GLN A 105 27.41 5.60 29.55
N PRO A 106 26.99 5.89 30.79
CA PRO A 106 27.92 6.03 31.89
C PRO A 106 28.72 4.74 32.00
N THR A 107 30.01 4.81 31.63
CA THR A 107 30.92 3.71 31.87
C THR A 107 30.94 3.52 33.37
N VAL A 108 30.43 2.41 33.88
CA VAL A 108 30.76 1.99 35.25
C VAL A 108 32.25 1.69 35.21
N SER A 109 33.07 2.70 35.50
CA SER A 109 34.49 2.50 35.72
C SER A 109 34.58 1.62 36.97
N VAL A 110 34.87 0.34 36.77
CA VAL A 110 35.32 -0.54 37.83
C VAL A 110 36.65 0.05 38.29
N ALA A 111 36.60 0.86 39.35
CA ALA A 111 37.80 1.23 40.08
C ALA A 111 38.40 -0.06 40.67
N VAL A 112 39.64 -0.35 40.28
CA VAL A 112 40.47 -1.34 40.95
C VAL A 112 40.74 -0.80 42.34
N GLY A 113 40.02 -1.30 43.34
CA GLY A 113 40.13 -0.88 44.74
C GLY A 113 38.79 -1.03 45.43
N GLY A 114 38.56 -2.19 46.04
CA GLY A 114 37.26 -2.58 46.58
C GLY A 114 36.71 -1.63 47.63
N GLN A 115 35.48 -1.18 47.41
CA GLN A 115 34.41 -1.16 48.41
C GLN A 115 33.08 -0.98 47.69
N VAL A 116 32.21 -1.96 47.83
CA VAL A 116 30.81 -1.88 47.40
C VAL A 116 30.11 -0.90 48.34
N ILE A 117 29.70 0.24 47.82
CA ILE A 117 28.62 1.04 48.41
C ILE A 117 27.47 0.95 47.41
N GLU A 118 26.55 0.03 47.67
CA GLU A 118 25.21 0.10 47.09
C GLU A 118 24.59 1.42 47.54
N ASN A 119 24.13 2.24 46.59
CA ASN A 119 23.03 3.16 46.85
C ASN A 119 22.33 3.58 45.56
N GLY A 120 21.03 3.23 45.49
CA GLY A 120 20.02 4.10 44.91
C GLY A 120 19.81 4.04 43.40
N SER A 121 19.48 2.86 42.85
CA SER A 121 18.62 2.80 41.67
C SER A 121 17.26 3.41 42.05
N SER A 122 16.99 4.63 41.58
CA SER A 122 15.66 5.21 41.56
C SER A 122 14.80 4.41 40.59
N LYS A 123 14.22 3.31 41.11
CA LYS A 123 13.04 2.67 40.52
C LYS A 123 11.93 3.72 40.42
N VAL A 124 11.71 4.25 39.22
CA VAL A 124 10.40 4.81 38.88
C VAL A 124 9.47 3.62 38.71
N ARG A 125 8.45 3.61 39.57
CA ARG A 125 7.42 2.60 39.68
C ARG A 125 6.65 2.48 38.38
N GLN A 126 6.60 1.29 37.83
CA GLN A 126 5.53 0.87 36.95
C GLN A 126 4.63 -0.01 37.80
N ASP A 127 3.61 0.61 38.40
CA ASP A 127 2.60 -0.11 39.16
C ASP A 127 1.73 -0.91 38.18
N ASP A 128 1.87 -2.23 38.29
CA ASP A 128 0.83 -3.26 38.38
C ASP A 128 -0.48 -3.07 37.58
N TYR A 129 -0.61 -3.87 36.52
CA TYR A 129 -1.85 -4.60 36.23
C TYR A 129 -1.53 -6.08 35.99
N THR A 130 -1.24 -6.80 37.08
CA THR A 130 -1.48 -8.24 37.11
C THR A 130 -1.72 -8.70 38.54
N THR A 131 -2.97 -8.95 38.91
CA THR A 131 -3.28 -9.88 39.99
C THR A 131 -4.57 -10.65 39.70
N LYS A 132 -4.36 -11.93 39.35
CA LYS A 132 -5.11 -13.13 39.69
C LYS A 132 -6.63 -13.17 39.46
N ALA A 133 -7.03 -14.13 38.62
CA ALA A 133 -8.03 -15.11 39.03
C ALA A 133 -7.42 -16.51 38.85
N LYS A 134 -7.19 -17.18 39.99
CA LYS A 134 -6.85 -18.60 40.10
C LYS A 134 -8.17 -19.39 40.11
N GLU A 135 -8.12 -20.54 39.47
CA GLU A 135 -8.76 -21.81 39.88
C GLU A 135 -10.20 -21.72 40.40
N THR A 136 -11.13 -22.21 39.58
CA THR A 136 -12.39 -22.79 40.07
C THR A 136 -12.44 -24.24 39.62
N GLU A 137 -11.73 -25.10 40.35
CA GLU A 137 -12.13 -26.49 40.51
C GLU A 137 -13.00 -26.53 41.76
N GLU A 138 -14.30 -26.74 41.60
CA GLU A 138 -15.12 -27.35 42.64
C GLU A 138 -16.35 -28.03 42.00
N ILE A 139 -16.28 -29.37 42.02
CA ILE A 139 -17.34 -30.31 42.40
C ILE A 139 -18.68 -30.16 41.65
N ILE A 140 -18.79 -30.86 40.51
CA ILE A 140 -20.08 -31.40 40.07
C ILE A 140 -20.34 -32.63 40.92
N THR A 141 -21.32 -32.52 41.80
CA THR A 141 -21.89 -33.63 42.54
C THR A 141 -22.58 -34.58 41.57
N GLU A 142 -22.20 -35.85 41.64
CA GLU A 142 -23.04 -36.98 41.24
C GLU A 142 -24.40 -36.83 41.93
N ASP A 143 -25.47 -36.59 41.17
CA ASP A 143 -26.58 -37.54 41.04
C ASP A 143 -27.79 -36.91 40.33
N LEU A 144 -28.42 -37.74 39.48
CA LEU A 144 -29.70 -37.57 38.77
C LEU A 144 -29.59 -36.66 37.52
N ILE A 145 -29.65 -37.15 36.27
CA ILE A 145 -30.61 -38.11 35.71
C ILE A 145 -29.98 -38.78 34.49
N GLU A 146 -29.90 -40.11 34.50
CA GLU A 146 -29.84 -40.92 33.28
C GLU A 146 -30.94 -40.48 32.31
N LYS A 147 -30.54 -39.84 31.21
CA LYS A 147 -31.35 -39.78 30.00
C LYS A 147 -30.42 -39.90 28.80
N ASP A 148 -30.32 -41.14 28.33
CA ASP A 148 -30.04 -41.54 26.96
C ASP A 148 -29.44 -40.45 26.08
N LEU A 149 -28.11 -40.35 26.10
CA LEU A 149 -27.37 -39.81 24.97
C LEU A 149 -27.55 -40.79 23.82
N ALA A 150 -28.62 -40.58 23.05
CA ALA A 150 -28.69 -41.05 21.68
C ALA A 150 -27.38 -40.68 20.99
N GLU A 151 -26.79 -41.66 20.30
CA GLU A 151 -25.62 -41.48 19.45
C GLU A 151 -25.73 -40.15 18.68
N PRO A 152 -24.63 -39.39 18.48
CA PRO A 152 -24.68 -38.22 17.62
C PRO A 152 -25.10 -38.69 16.23
N GLY A 153 -26.39 -38.52 15.93
CA GLY A 153 -26.95 -38.84 14.63
C GLY A 153 -26.11 -38.14 13.55
N PRO A 154 -25.92 -38.76 12.38
CA PRO A 154 -25.09 -38.19 11.34
C PRO A 154 -25.67 -36.82 11.03
N TRP A 155 -24.92 -35.75 11.34
CA TRP A 155 -25.24 -34.43 10.84
C TRP A 155 -25.41 -34.60 9.34
N VAL A 156 -26.65 -34.37 8.91
CA VAL A 156 -27.15 -34.58 7.55
C VAL A 156 -26.03 -34.21 6.59
N VAL A 157 -25.58 -35.16 5.78
CA VAL A 157 -24.77 -34.86 4.61
C VAL A 157 -25.63 -33.89 3.79
N VAL A 158 -25.39 -32.60 3.97
CA VAL A 158 -26.14 -31.56 3.28
C VAL A 158 -25.92 -31.86 1.80
N ASN A 159 -27.00 -32.19 1.09
CA ASN A 159 -26.91 -32.54 -0.32
C ASN A 159 -26.09 -31.46 -1.04
N GLU A 160 -25.15 -31.86 -1.89
CA GLU A 160 -24.31 -30.96 -2.69
C GLU A 160 -25.14 -29.89 -3.39
N ASP A 161 -26.36 -30.23 -3.84
CA ASP A 161 -27.32 -29.30 -4.45
C ASP A 161 -27.72 -28.14 -3.50
N ILE A 162 -27.91 -28.43 -2.22
CA ILE A 162 -28.28 -27.42 -1.20
C ILE A 162 -27.07 -26.57 -0.86
N VAL A 163 -25.90 -27.18 -0.71
CA VAL A 163 -24.64 -26.45 -0.49
C VAL A 163 -24.35 -25.52 -1.67
N GLU A 164 -24.57 -25.99 -2.90
CA GLU A 164 -24.40 -25.21 -4.13
C GLU A 164 -25.42 -24.08 -4.22
N SER A 165 -26.69 -24.37 -3.89
CA SER A 165 -27.73 -23.35 -3.83
C SER A 165 -27.47 -22.29 -2.77
N ILE A 166 -26.93 -22.63 -1.59
CA ILE A 166 -26.55 -21.63 -0.58
C ILE A 166 -25.38 -20.81 -1.12
N ALA A 167 -24.33 -21.49 -1.60
CA ALA A 167 -23.13 -20.87 -2.14
C ALA A 167 -23.41 -19.86 -3.25
N SER A 168 -24.37 -20.13 -4.14
CA SER A 168 -24.71 -19.24 -5.25
C SER A 168 -25.35 -17.92 -4.83
N HIS A 169 -25.85 -17.83 -3.60
CA HIS A 169 -26.50 -16.63 -3.05
C HIS A 169 -25.63 -15.89 -2.02
N LEU A 170 -24.49 -16.46 -1.63
CA LEU A 170 -23.58 -15.83 -0.68
C LEU A 170 -22.74 -14.74 -1.35
N HIS A 171 -22.47 -13.68 -0.59
CA HIS A 171 -21.41 -12.73 -0.95
C HIS A 171 -20.07 -13.48 -1.03
N PRO A 172 -19.12 -13.11 -1.91
CA PRO A 172 -17.85 -13.84 -2.04
C PRO A 172 -17.09 -14.03 -0.72
N VAL A 173 -17.15 -13.06 0.19
CA VAL A 173 -16.55 -13.17 1.55
C VAL A 173 -17.30 -14.17 2.41
N ASP A 174 -18.62 -14.11 2.43
CA ASP A 174 -19.45 -15.06 3.18
C ASP A 174 -19.31 -16.47 2.64
N PHE A 175 -19.11 -16.61 1.33
CA PHE A 175 -18.77 -17.87 0.71
C PHE A 175 -17.40 -18.40 1.19
N LEU A 176 -16.39 -17.54 1.34
CA LEU A 176 -15.11 -17.95 1.94
C LEU A 176 -15.30 -18.47 3.36
N HIS A 177 -16.09 -17.78 4.20
CA HIS A 177 -16.43 -18.23 5.55
C HIS A 177 -17.20 -19.56 5.52
N PHE A 178 -18.25 -19.65 4.69
CA PHE A 178 -19.09 -20.84 4.55
C PHE A 178 -18.28 -22.09 4.18
N ARG A 179 -17.29 -21.95 3.29
CA ARG A 179 -16.36 -23.04 2.93
C ARG A 179 -15.42 -23.43 4.06
N ALA A 180 -15.07 -22.49 4.94
CA ALA A 180 -14.18 -22.76 6.07
C ALA A 180 -14.87 -23.57 7.19
N VAL A 181 -16.21 -23.50 7.29
CA VAL A 181 -16.97 -24.18 8.36
C VAL A 181 -16.88 -25.71 8.29
N CYS A 182 -17.02 -26.32 7.10
CA CYS A 182 -17.04 -27.78 6.96
C CYS A 182 -16.40 -28.26 5.65
N LYS A 183 -15.76 -29.44 5.68
CA LYS A 183 -15.15 -30.08 4.49
C LYS A 183 -16.17 -30.35 3.37
N ALA A 184 -17.44 -30.63 3.71
CA ALA A 184 -18.52 -30.84 2.75
C ALA A 184 -18.86 -29.57 1.96
N ASN A 185 -18.55 -28.38 2.51
CA ASN A 185 -18.80 -27.10 1.85
C ASN A 185 -17.68 -26.71 0.87
N LYS A 186 -16.68 -27.57 0.63
CA LYS A 186 -15.56 -27.31 -0.28
C LYS A 186 -15.96 -27.46 -1.76
N LEU A 187 -17.00 -26.75 -2.18
CA LEU A 187 -17.34 -26.64 -3.60
C LEU A 187 -16.24 -25.88 -4.37
N PRO A 188 -16.01 -26.17 -5.67
CA PRO A 188 -15.13 -25.38 -6.51
C PRO A 188 -15.64 -23.93 -6.62
N ILE A 189 -14.75 -22.95 -6.77
CA ILE A 189 -15.09 -21.51 -6.97
C ILE A 189 -15.80 -21.30 -8.34
N MET A 190 -16.23 -22.36 -9.00
CA MET A 190 -16.67 -22.40 -10.39
C MET A 190 -18.19 -22.37 -10.49
N LYS A 191 -18.74 -21.16 -10.52
CA LYS A 191 -19.68 -20.75 -11.55
C LYS A 191 -19.62 -19.23 -11.62
N PRO A 192 -19.65 -18.63 -12.83
CA PRO A 192 -19.81 -17.20 -12.94
C PRO A 192 -21.08 -16.86 -12.18
N ILE A 193 -20.97 -16.01 -11.17
CA ILE A 193 -22.13 -15.42 -10.52
C ILE A 193 -22.97 -14.87 -11.67
N SER A 194 -24.13 -15.50 -11.92
CA SER A 194 -25.00 -15.10 -13.01
C SER A 194 -25.25 -13.60 -12.88
N GLY A 195 -25.14 -12.87 -13.99
CA GLY A 195 -24.86 -11.43 -14.08
C GLY A 195 -25.81 -10.45 -13.38
N ALA A 196 -26.66 -10.90 -12.47
CA ALA A 196 -27.55 -10.11 -11.63
C ALA A 196 -26.91 -9.70 -10.28
N LEU A 197 -26.01 -10.50 -9.69
CA LEU A 197 -25.22 -10.09 -8.52
C LEU A 197 -23.99 -9.28 -8.99
N ARG A 198 -24.24 -8.22 -9.78
CA ARG A 198 -23.22 -7.18 -9.98
C ARG A 198 -22.86 -6.63 -8.60
N SER A 199 -21.65 -6.93 -8.13
CA SER A 199 -20.59 -6.02 -7.66
C SER A 199 -20.95 -4.79 -6.80
N THR A 200 -22.19 -4.61 -6.37
CA THR A 200 -22.69 -3.38 -5.73
C THR A 200 -22.28 -3.26 -4.27
N TYR A 201 -21.66 -4.30 -3.70
CA TYR A 201 -21.26 -4.36 -2.30
C TYR A 201 -19.78 -4.67 -2.08
N LEU A 202 -18.99 -4.92 -3.15
CA LEU A 202 -17.57 -5.22 -3.00
C LEU A 202 -16.77 -3.93 -2.91
N THR A 203 -16.16 -3.70 -1.75
CA THR A 203 -15.22 -2.60 -1.53
C THR A 203 -13.81 -3.03 -1.94
N PRO A 204 -12.96 -2.09 -2.42
CA PRO A 204 -11.55 -2.37 -2.60
C PRO A 204 -10.92 -2.91 -1.32
N TRP A 205 -10.12 -3.97 -1.44
CA TRP A 205 -9.38 -4.57 -0.34
C TRP A 205 -7.96 -4.02 -0.30
N LEU A 206 -7.43 -3.81 0.89
CA LEU A 206 -6.03 -3.45 1.03
C LEU A 206 -5.19 -4.73 0.90
N LEU A 207 -4.36 -4.77 -0.12
CA LEU A 207 -3.38 -5.82 -0.37
C LEU A 207 -1.99 -5.30 0.00
N PHE A 208 -1.29 -5.99 0.90
CA PHE A 208 0.10 -5.69 1.22
C PHE A 208 0.87 -6.98 1.53
N SER A 209 2.18 -6.92 1.35
CA SER A 209 3.04 -8.06 1.63
C SER A 209 3.75 -7.96 2.97
N THR A 210 3.88 -9.09 3.64
CA THR A 210 4.70 -9.31 4.84
C THR A 210 5.66 -10.47 4.60
N GLU A 211 6.65 -10.65 5.48
CA GLU A 211 7.53 -11.84 5.52
C GLU A 211 8.20 -12.14 4.16
N ASN A 212 9.25 -11.40 3.82
CA ASN A 212 10.08 -11.63 2.63
C ASN A 212 9.33 -11.61 1.29
N ALA A 213 8.24 -10.85 1.19
CA ALA A 213 7.41 -10.79 -0.01
C ALA A 213 6.71 -12.12 -0.39
N THR A 214 6.60 -13.07 0.55
CA THR A 214 6.01 -14.40 0.30
C THR A 214 4.57 -14.53 0.77
N ARG A 215 4.19 -13.74 1.78
CA ARG A 215 2.83 -13.67 2.31
C ARG A 215 2.20 -12.35 1.92
N TYR A 216 0.98 -12.44 1.42
CA TYR A 216 0.16 -11.28 1.10
C TYR A 216 -1.08 -11.31 1.97
N ASN A 217 -1.37 -10.17 2.57
CA ASN A 217 -2.52 -9.95 3.42
C ASN A 217 -3.54 -9.16 2.62
N PHE A 218 -4.78 -9.61 2.64
CA PHE A 218 -5.94 -8.86 2.19
C PHE A 218 -6.70 -8.37 3.41
N VAL A 219 -7.00 -7.09 3.46
CA VAL A 219 -7.77 -6.48 4.54
C VAL A 219 -9.00 -5.81 3.95
N ASP A 220 -10.16 -6.26 4.39
CA ASP A 220 -11.44 -5.71 3.94
C ASP A 220 -11.92 -4.61 4.89
N PRO A 221 -12.08 -3.35 4.43
CA PRO A 221 -12.66 -2.28 5.24
C PRO A 221 -14.10 -2.57 5.68
N MET A 222 -14.83 -3.49 5.02
CA MET A 222 -16.21 -3.80 5.36
C MET A 222 -16.40 -4.74 6.54
N HIS A 223 -15.42 -5.59 6.80
CA HIS A 223 -15.51 -6.68 7.77
C HIS A 223 -14.54 -6.44 8.94
N ASN A 224 -14.65 -5.29 9.61
CA ASN A 224 -13.82 -4.92 10.78
C ASN A 224 -12.31 -5.10 10.59
N SER A 225 -11.82 -4.86 9.37
CA SER A 225 -10.42 -5.08 8.99
C SER A 225 -9.96 -6.53 9.17
N GLU A 226 -10.85 -7.50 8.96
CA GLU A 226 -10.49 -8.92 8.88
C GLU A 226 -9.37 -9.14 7.87
N LYS A 227 -8.39 -9.95 8.28
CA LYS A 227 -7.21 -10.26 7.48
C LYS A 227 -7.34 -11.63 6.86
N TYR A 228 -7.28 -11.70 5.54
CA TYR A 228 -7.18 -12.94 4.80
C TYR A 228 -5.75 -13.13 4.31
N LEU A 229 -5.15 -14.26 4.68
CA LEU A 229 -3.80 -14.61 4.29
C LEU A 229 -3.80 -15.36 2.96
N MET A 230 -2.97 -14.90 2.04
CA MET A 230 -2.67 -15.59 0.80
C MET A 230 -1.17 -15.87 0.73
N ASN A 231 -0.83 -17.15 0.58
CA ASN A 231 0.52 -17.53 0.19
C ASN A 231 0.68 -17.31 -1.32
N LEU A 232 1.65 -16.50 -1.72
CA LEU A 232 1.94 -16.33 -3.12
C LEU A 232 2.66 -17.57 -3.69
N PRO A 233 2.42 -17.89 -4.97
CA PRO A 233 3.32 -18.74 -5.72
C PRO A 233 4.76 -18.23 -5.63
N GLU A 234 5.72 -19.15 -5.49
CA GLU A 234 7.17 -18.85 -5.44
C GLU A 234 7.64 -18.03 -6.66
N LEU A 235 6.97 -18.19 -7.81
CA LEU A 235 7.19 -17.40 -9.02
C LEU A 235 7.10 -15.88 -8.77
N LEU A 236 6.30 -15.44 -7.81
CA LEU A 236 6.09 -14.02 -7.49
C LEU A 236 7.02 -13.49 -6.40
N ALA A 237 7.91 -14.32 -5.85
CA ALA A 237 8.93 -13.86 -4.92
C ALA A 237 9.79 -12.76 -5.56
N GLY A 238 9.93 -11.64 -4.87
CA GLY A 238 10.65 -10.46 -5.35
C GLY A 238 9.91 -9.62 -6.41
N ALA A 239 8.66 -9.94 -6.73
CA ALA A 239 7.83 -9.10 -7.60
C ALA A 239 7.29 -7.88 -6.83
N ILE A 240 7.21 -6.75 -7.53
CA ILE A 240 6.74 -5.47 -6.98
C ILE A 240 5.47 -5.08 -7.72
N ILE A 241 4.44 -4.70 -6.98
CA ILE A 241 3.18 -4.18 -7.54
C ILE A 241 3.44 -2.77 -8.08
N ARG A 242 3.06 -2.54 -9.33
CA ARG A 242 3.22 -1.24 -10.00
C ARG A 242 1.91 -0.50 -10.14
N CYS A 243 0.86 -1.19 -10.58
CA CYS A 243 -0.49 -0.66 -10.54
C CYS A 243 -1.56 -1.75 -10.55
N GLN A 244 -2.82 -1.34 -10.33
CA GLN A 244 -3.98 -2.23 -10.34
C GLN A 244 -5.14 -1.62 -11.14
N LYS A 245 -5.92 -2.48 -11.82
CA LYS A 245 -7.23 -2.14 -12.38
C LYS A 245 -8.08 -3.40 -12.55
N GLY A 246 -9.34 -3.36 -12.13
CA GLY A 246 -10.32 -4.44 -12.32
C GLY A 246 -9.85 -5.81 -11.81
N GLY A 247 -9.22 -5.83 -10.64
CA GLY A 247 -8.65 -7.03 -10.00
C GLY A 247 -7.37 -7.60 -10.61
N TRP A 248 -6.81 -6.97 -11.63
CA TRP A 248 -5.50 -7.33 -12.18
C TRP A 248 -4.41 -6.42 -11.64
N LEU A 249 -3.28 -7.02 -11.23
CA LEU A 249 -2.07 -6.33 -10.83
C LEU A 249 -1.10 -6.31 -12.00
N LEU A 250 -0.55 -5.14 -12.35
CA LEU A 250 0.67 -5.05 -13.14
C LEU A 250 1.85 -5.12 -12.19
N MET A 251 2.72 -6.10 -12.38
CA MET A 251 3.87 -6.38 -11.53
C MET A 251 5.17 -6.33 -12.32
N SER A 252 6.25 -5.94 -11.67
CA SER A 252 7.61 -6.06 -12.20
C SER A 252 8.42 -7.06 -11.40
N LYS A 253 9.29 -7.82 -12.06
CA LYS A 253 10.27 -8.70 -11.40
C LYS A 253 11.64 -8.52 -12.04
N GLY A 254 12.66 -8.34 -11.21
CA GLY A 254 14.01 -8.04 -11.70
C GLY A 254 14.05 -6.73 -12.49
N ARG A 255 14.98 -6.66 -13.46
CA ARG A 255 15.20 -5.42 -14.24
C ARG A 255 14.31 -5.32 -15.47
N PHE A 256 13.93 -6.42 -16.12
CA PHE A 256 13.38 -6.37 -17.48
C PHE A 256 11.94 -6.90 -17.58
N THR A 257 11.48 -7.67 -16.60
CA THR A 257 10.23 -8.42 -16.69
C THR A 257 9.06 -7.63 -16.12
N LEU A 258 7.99 -7.53 -16.90
CA LEU A 258 6.67 -7.06 -16.49
C LEU A 258 5.62 -8.13 -16.83
N PHE A 259 4.61 -8.26 -15.99
CA PHE A 259 3.51 -9.19 -16.22
C PHE A 259 2.27 -8.76 -15.45
N PHE A 260 1.11 -9.19 -15.91
CA PHE A 260 -0.13 -9.09 -15.16
C PHE A 260 -0.35 -10.34 -14.30
N TYR A 261 -0.90 -10.14 -13.12
CA TYR A 261 -1.31 -11.22 -12.22
C TYR A 261 -2.65 -10.89 -11.57
N ASN A 262 -3.58 -11.84 -11.61
CA ASN A 262 -4.82 -11.76 -10.84
C ASN A 262 -4.69 -12.65 -9.60
N PRO A 263 -4.66 -12.10 -8.37
CA PRO A 263 -4.48 -12.90 -7.17
C PRO A 263 -5.68 -13.79 -6.82
N PHE A 264 -6.88 -13.46 -7.32
CA PHE A 264 -8.10 -14.21 -7.03
C PHE A 264 -8.26 -15.44 -7.93
N THR A 265 -7.81 -15.34 -9.19
CA THR A 265 -7.85 -16.46 -10.15
C THR A 265 -6.51 -17.16 -10.29
N LYS A 266 -5.42 -16.55 -9.83
CA LYS A 266 -4.01 -16.94 -10.02
C LYS A 266 -3.57 -16.94 -11.49
N GLU A 267 -4.31 -16.27 -12.36
CA GLU A 267 -3.99 -16.13 -13.77
C GLU A 267 -2.86 -15.13 -13.98
N THR A 268 -2.00 -15.39 -14.98
CA THR A 268 -0.85 -14.56 -15.31
C THR A 268 -0.82 -14.28 -16.80
N ILE A 269 -0.47 -13.05 -17.20
CA ILE A 269 -0.25 -12.65 -18.59
C ILE A 269 1.13 -12.01 -18.68
N GLN A 270 2.05 -12.60 -19.44
CA GLN A 270 3.40 -12.08 -19.60
C GLN A 270 3.42 -10.94 -20.62
N LEU A 271 4.15 -9.86 -20.31
CA LEU A 271 4.40 -8.77 -21.26
C LEU A 271 5.76 -8.96 -21.95
N PRO A 272 5.98 -8.32 -23.11
CA PRO A 272 7.30 -8.24 -23.71
C PRO A 272 8.34 -7.68 -22.74
N GLU A 273 9.58 -8.15 -22.82
CA GLU A 273 10.65 -7.63 -21.96
C GLU A 273 11.01 -6.17 -22.30
N LEU A 274 11.37 -5.42 -21.27
CA LEU A 274 11.90 -4.07 -21.43
C LEU A 274 13.33 -4.10 -21.98
N ARG A 275 13.64 -3.28 -22.98
CA ARG A 275 14.99 -3.18 -23.55
C ARG A 275 16.00 -2.50 -22.60
N ASN A 276 15.57 -1.42 -21.94
CA ASN A 276 16.44 -0.56 -21.12
C ASN A 276 16.28 -0.79 -19.61
N GLY A 277 15.56 -1.84 -19.21
CA GLY A 277 15.18 -2.10 -17.83
C GLY A 277 14.09 -1.18 -17.29
N TYR A 278 13.56 -1.54 -16.13
CA TYR A 278 12.50 -0.82 -15.44
C TYR A 278 13.06 0.44 -14.77
N GLY A 279 12.50 1.60 -15.15
CA GLY A 279 12.83 2.90 -14.57
C GLY A 279 11.66 3.88 -14.59
N PHE A 280 10.43 3.36 -14.66
CA PHE A 280 9.24 4.20 -14.79
C PHE A 280 8.92 4.90 -13.47
N ALA A 281 8.70 6.22 -13.54
CA ALA A 281 8.16 7.00 -12.43
C ALA A 281 6.67 6.68 -12.23
N GLY A 282 5.92 6.59 -13.34
CA GLY A 282 4.52 6.16 -13.34
C GLY A 282 4.27 5.10 -14.40
N ILE A 283 3.46 4.09 -14.10
CA ILE A 283 3.01 3.09 -15.06
C ILE A 283 1.57 2.68 -14.80
N SER A 284 0.77 2.54 -15.86
CA SER A 284 -0.65 2.18 -15.80
C SER A 284 -1.10 1.49 -17.08
N PHE A 285 -2.36 1.09 -17.14
CA PHE A 285 -2.93 0.43 -18.31
C PHE A 285 -4.39 0.85 -18.57
N SER A 286 -4.80 0.84 -19.84
CA SER A 286 -6.05 1.47 -20.31
C SER A 286 -7.31 0.69 -19.95
N SER A 287 -7.34 -0.62 -20.22
CA SER A 287 -8.49 -1.53 -20.00
C SER A 287 -8.02 -2.82 -19.32
N LEU A 288 -8.88 -3.83 -19.14
CA LEU A 288 -8.42 -5.11 -18.56
C LEU A 288 -7.35 -5.76 -19.46
N PRO A 289 -6.34 -6.45 -18.92
CA PRO A 289 -5.28 -7.05 -19.74
C PRO A 289 -5.80 -8.16 -20.67
N THR A 290 -7.02 -8.64 -20.44
CA THR A 290 -7.73 -9.61 -21.28
C THR A 290 -8.52 -8.97 -22.42
N CYS A 291 -8.67 -7.64 -22.47
CA CYS A 291 -9.28 -6.91 -23.58
C CYS A 291 -8.28 -6.69 -24.73
N SER A 292 -8.78 -6.60 -25.97
CA SER A 292 -7.97 -6.41 -27.18
C SER A 292 -7.48 -4.97 -27.35
N ASP A 293 -8.10 -3.99 -26.69
CA ASP A 293 -7.74 -2.57 -26.69
C ASP A 293 -6.79 -2.18 -25.54
N CYS A 294 -6.30 -3.17 -24.77
CA CYS A 294 -5.45 -2.90 -23.63
C CYS A 294 -4.09 -2.34 -24.08
N ALA A 295 -3.73 -1.21 -23.48
CA ALA A 295 -2.45 -0.53 -23.67
C ALA A 295 -1.80 -0.34 -22.31
N VAL A 296 -0.52 -0.68 -22.19
CA VAL A 296 0.31 -0.39 -21.02
C VAL A 296 1.15 0.83 -21.31
N PHE A 297 1.10 1.81 -20.42
CA PHE A 297 1.75 3.11 -20.56
C PHE A 297 2.67 3.36 -19.36
N GLY A 298 3.97 3.50 -19.64
CA GLY A 298 5.00 3.88 -18.68
C GLY A 298 5.57 5.26 -19.03
N ILE A 299 5.82 6.07 -18.01
CA ILE A 299 6.38 7.41 -18.14
C ILE A 299 7.47 7.63 -17.09
N THR A 300 8.56 8.28 -17.49
CA THR A 300 9.60 8.74 -16.56
C THR A 300 10.33 9.94 -17.14
N GLN A 301 10.79 10.81 -16.26
CA GLN A 301 11.62 11.94 -16.61
C GLN A 301 13.09 11.51 -16.57
N GLN A 302 13.82 11.77 -17.65
CA GLN A 302 15.24 11.40 -17.78
C GLN A 302 16.16 12.48 -17.21
N ASN A 303 15.81 13.75 -17.44
CA ASN A 303 16.49 14.95 -16.94
C ASN A 303 15.47 16.11 -16.89
N GLU A 304 15.89 17.31 -16.51
CA GLU A 304 15.00 18.48 -16.38
C GLU A 304 14.24 18.84 -17.67
N GLU A 305 14.73 18.39 -18.82
CA GLU A 305 14.22 18.76 -20.14
C GLU A 305 13.62 17.59 -20.94
N GLU A 306 13.62 16.36 -20.42
CA GLU A 306 13.24 15.19 -21.23
C GLU A 306 12.33 14.22 -20.50
N ILE A 307 11.23 13.88 -21.16
CA ILE A 307 10.29 12.84 -20.72
C ILE A 307 10.39 11.66 -21.69
N SER A 308 10.55 10.47 -21.13
CA SER A 308 10.46 9.22 -21.88
C SER A 308 9.13 8.53 -21.62
N ILE A 309 8.48 8.13 -22.71
CA ILE A 309 7.24 7.38 -22.72
C ILE A 309 7.50 6.02 -23.36
N HIS A 310 7.06 4.97 -22.67
CA HIS A 310 7.11 3.61 -23.15
C HIS A 310 5.69 3.05 -23.20
N MET A 311 5.34 2.41 -24.30
CA MET A 311 4.00 1.86 -24.47
C MET A 311 4.05 0.50 -25.16
N THR A 312 3.21 -0.44 -24.71
CA THR A 312 2.93 -1.67 -25.45
C THR A 312 1.43 -1.86 -25.56
N LEU A 313 0.97 -2.31 -26.72
CA LEU A 313 -0.43 -2.62 -26.99
C LEU A 313 -0.61 -4.13 -26.92
N ARG A 314 -1.81 -4.60 -26.57
CA ARG A 314 -2.18 -6.00 -26.70
C ARG A 314 -1.83 -6.50 -28.12
N GLY A 315 -1.24 -7.68 -28.21
CA GLY A 315 -0.75 -8.27 -29.47
C GLY A 315 0.62 -7.79 -29.91
N ALA A 316 1.19 -6.75 -29.29
CA ALA A 316 2.54 -6.30 -29.61
C ALA A 316 3.59 -7.17 -28.90
N ASP A 317 4.67 -7.49 -29.62
CA ASP A 317 5.82 -8.27 -29.14
C ASP A 317 6.96 -7.39 -28.59
N HIS A 318 6.79 -6.07 -28.58
CA HIS A 318 7.77 -5.13 -28.06
C HIS A 318 7.13 -3.87 -27.45
N TRP A 319 7.95 -3.12 -26.73
CA TRP A 319 7.62 -1.79 -26.24
C TRP A 319 8.04 -0.73 -27.26
N ARG A 320 7.10 0.16 -27.59
CA ARG A 320 7.38 1.40 -28.31
C ARG A 320 7.97 2.40 -27.34
N PHE A 321 8.93 3.18 -27.83
CA PHE A 321 9.63 4.20 -27.06
C PHE A 321 9.47 5.55 -27.76
N ARG A 322 9.20 6.60 -26.98
CA ARG A 322 9.23 7.99 -27.43
C ARG A 322 9.94 8.85 -26.40
N LEU A 323 10.87 9.67 -26.87
CA LEU A 323 11.49 10.74 -26.10
C LEU A 323 10.84 12.06 -26.51
N ILE A 324 10.43 12.86 -25.54
CA ILE A 324 9.80 14.16 -25.73
C ILE A 324 10.68 15.19 -25.03
N GLN A 325 11.13 16.19 -25.78
CA GLN A 325 11.89 17.31 -25.24
C GLN A 325 10.92 18.39 -24.74
N ASN A 326 11.25 18.98 -23.59
CA ASN A 326 10.47 20.03 -22.96
C ASN A 326 10.45 21.30 -23.83
N ASN A 327 11.45 21.49 -24.69
CA ASN A 327 11.54 22.59 -25.65
C ASN A 327 10.46 22.53 -26.77
N ASP A 328 9.87 21.36 -27.01
CA ASP A 328 8.75 21.17 -27.95
C ASP A 328 7.38 21.48 -27.31
N LEU A 329 7.31 21.63 -25.98
CA LEU A 329 6.16 22.23 -25.32
C LEU A 329 6.26 23.74 -25.51
N GLU A 330 5.21 24.37 -26.03
CA GLU A 330 5.19 25.79 -26.33
C GLU A 330 5.79 26.64 -25.18
N LYS A 331 6.85 27.39 -25.50
CA LYS A 331 7.55 28.36 -24.63
C LYS A 331 6.64 29.40 -23.96
N HIS A 332 5.34 29.40 -24.27
CA HIS A 332 4.33 30.31 -23.73
C HIS A 332 3.77 29.84 -22.39
N ILE A 333 4.03 28.59 -22.00
CA ILE A 333 3.63 28.07 -20.69
C ILE A 333 4.90 27.83 -19.87
N ASN A 334 5.10 28.59 -18.79
CA ASN A 334 6.10 28.31 -17.74
C ASN A 334 5.74 27.02 -16.95
N ALA A 335 5.18 26.01 -17.59
CA ALA A 335 4.75 24.75 -16.99
C ALA A 335 5.51 23.59 -17.64
N SER A 336 6.70 23.34 -17.12
CA SER A 336 7.26 21.99 -17.17
C SER A 336 6.49 21.13 -16.15
N ILE A 337 6.17 19.88 -16.50
CA ILE A 337 5.89 18.88 -15.47
C ILE A 337 7.22 18.58 -14.80
N ASN A 338 7.39 19.13 -13.61
CA ASN A 338 8.52 18.76 -12.77
C ASN A 338 8.16 17.41 -12.15
N MET A 339 8.78 16.33 -12.64
CA MET A 339 8.61 14.92 -12.25
C MET A 339 7.15 14.46 -12.09
N PRO A 340 6.70 13.45 -12.84
CA PRO A 340 5.52 12.69 -12.43
C PRO A 340 5.71 12.30 -10.96
N THR A 341 4.73 12.62 -10.11
CA THR A 341 4.66 11.95 -8.80
C THR A 341 4.75 10.46 -9.10
N TYR A 342 5.42 9.65 -8.27
CA TYR A 342 5.56 8.20 -8.49
C TYR A 342 4.20 7.43 -8.42
N ASN A 343 3.13 8.07 -8.85
CA ASN A 343 1.75 7.64 -8.97
C ASN A 343 1.49 7.11 -10.37
N GLY A 344 0.62 6.11 -10.46
CA GLY A 344 0.13 5.59 -11.73
C GLY A 344 -0.63 6.66 -12.53
N PRO A 345 -0.34 6.83 -13.83
CA PRO A 345 -1.20 7.59 -14.74
C PRO A 345 -2.64 7.05 -14.75
N ILE A 346 -3.64 7.92 -14.96
CA ILE A 346 -5.03 7.50 -15.12
C ILE A 346 -5.42 7.54 -16.58
N PHE A 347 -5.94 6.42 -17.10
CA PHE A 347 -6.56 6.40 -18.42
C PHE A 347 -8.01 6.84 -18.30
N HIS A 348 -8.36 7.99 -18.89
CA HIS A 348 -9.69 8.57 -18.85
C HIS A 348 -10.05 9.12 -20.24
N LYS A 349 -11.25 8.85 -20.74
CA LYS A 349 -11.76 9.36 -22.04
C LYS A 349 -10.74 9.29 -23.20
N GLY A 350 -10.04 8.16 -23.31
CA GLY A 350 -9.11 7.89 -24.42
C GLY A 350 -7.70 8.46 -24.28
N ALA A 351 -7.36 9.07 -23.14
CA ALA A 351 -6.03 9.64 -22.90
C ALA A 351 -5.46 9.22 -21.54
N PHE A 352 -4.13 9.19 -21.42
CA PHE A 352 -3.45 9.03 -20.13
C PHE A 352 -3.19 10.39 -19.51
N TYR A 353 -3.67 10.57 -18.28
CA TYR A 353 -3.49 11.75 -17.46
C TYR A 353 -2.44 11.48 -16.39
N CYS A 354 -1.45 12.36 -16.30
CA CYS A 354 -0.37 12.32 -15.33
C CYS A 354 -0.40 13.60 -14.49
N VAL A 355 -0.18 13.50 -13.18
CA VAL A 355 -0.07 14.68 -12.30
C VAL A 355 1.31 14.76 -11.65
N ASP A 356 1.85 15.97 -11.64
CA ASP A 356 3.10 16.28 -10.95
C ASP A 356 2.84 16.70 -9.48
N PHE A 357 3.91 16.97 -8.73
CA PHE A 357 3.78 17.38 -7.32
C PHE A 357 3.18 18.78 -7.12
N ASN A 358 3.10 19.58 -8.19
CA ASN A 358 2.53 20.92 -8.21
C ASN A 358 1.03 20.91 -8.57
N GLY A 359 0.48 19.77 -8.99
CA GLY A 359 -0.88 19.64 -9.50
C GLY A 359 -1.01 19.97 -11.00
N THR A 360 0.12 20.08 -11.71
CA THR A 360 0.17 20.25 -13.17
C THR A 360 -0.23 18.94 -13.84
N LEU A 361 -1.14 19.02 -14.82
CA LEU A 361 -1.63 17.86 -15.55
C LEU A 361 -0.93 17.72 -16.90
N GLY A 362 -0.40 16.53 -17.15
CA GLY A 362 0.06 16.08 -18.46
C GLY A 362 -0.96 15.14 -19.08
N ILE A 363 -1.19 15.26 -20.37
CA ILE A 363 -2.10 14.41 -21.14
C ILE A 363 -1.32 13.78 -22.29
N TYR A 364 -1.46 12.47 -22.40
CA TYR A 364 -0.97 11.71 -23.55
C TYR A 364 -2.13 11.11 -24.36
N ASN A 365 -2.25 11.56 -25.62
CA ASN A 365 -3.16 11.01 -26.63
C ASN A 365 -2.46 11.01 -28.00
N ASP A 366 -1.49 10.11 -28.18
CA ASP A 366 -0.52 10.08 -29.30
C ASP A 366 0.46 11.27 -29.37
N SER A 367 0.11 12.37 -28.72
CA SER A 367 0.96 13.54 -28.45
C SER A 367 0.96 13.85 -26.96
N TRP A 368 2.04 14.43 -26.46
CA TRP A 368 2.13 14.89 -25.08
C TRP A 368 1.78 16.36 -24.99
N LYS A 369 0.89 16.70 -24.07
CA LYS A 369 0.46 18.08 -23.81
C LYS A 369 0.44 18.34 -22.32
N VAL A 370 0.91 19.51 -21.91
CA VAL A 370 0.83 19.96 -20.52
C VAL A 370 -0.25 21.03 -20.45
N LEU A 371 -1.14 20.88 -19.48
CA LEU A 371 -2.19 21.84 -19.23
C LEU A 371 -1.66 22.98 -18.37
N GLU A 372 -2.13 24.19 -18.64
CA GLU A 372 -1.80 25.35 -17.82
C GLU A 372 -2.18 25.10 -16.35
N ARG A 373 -1.24 25.39 -15.45
CA ARG A 373 -1.48 25.31 -14.02
C ARG A 373 -2.47 26.40 -13.61
N PRO A 374 -3.61 26.08 -12.95
CA PRO A 374 -4.56 27.10 -12.54
C PRO A 374 -3.97 28.06 -11.49
N ARG A 375 -4.49 29.30 -11.47
CA ARG A 375 -4.11 30.31 -10.45
C ARG A 375 -4.63 29.89 -9.08
N GLY A 376 -3.81 30.05 -8.03
CA GLY A 376 -4.17 29.76 -6.64
C GLY A 376 -3.66 28.44 -6.08
N PHE A 377 -2.97 27.62 -6.89
CA PHE A 377 -2.15 26.53 -6.36
C PHE A 377 -0.88 27.10 -5.71
N SER A 378 -0.55 26.63 -4.50
CA SER A 378 0.70 27.03 -3.86
C SER A 378 1.89 26.30 -4.49
N ASN A 379 3.07 26.89 -4.47
CA ASN A 379 4.32 26.24 -4.90
C ASN A 379 4.88 25.26 -3.85
N ALA A 380 4.05 24.80 -2.91
CA ALA A 380 4.47 23.77 -1.97
C ALA A 380 4.53 22.42 -2.69
N ALA A 381 5.46 21.57 -2.30
CA ALA A 381 5.50 20.19 -2.78
C ALA A 381 4.39 19.39 -2.09
N TYR A 382 3.46 18.83 -2.89
CA TYR A 382 2.36 17.99 -2.41
C TYR A 382 2.57 16.55 -2.87
N VAL A 383 2.09 15.59 -2.08
CA VAL A 383 1.77 14.26 -2.62
C VAL A 383 0.40 14.35 -3.27
N SER A 384 0.33 14.17 -4.59
CA SER A 384 -0.85 14.46 -5.40
C SER A 384 -1.33 13.22 -6.16
N PHE A 385 -2.53 12.72 -5.86
CA PHE A 385 -3.13 11.56 -6.51
C PHE A 385 -4.26 11.99 -7.44
N LEU A 386 -4.31 11.43 -8.65
CA LEU A 386 -5.51 11.50 -9.47
C LEU A 386 -6.42 10.34 -9.14
N VAL A 387 -7.74 10.57 -9.17
CA VAL A 387 -8.75 9.54 -9.01
C VAL A 387 -9.87 9.80 -10.01
N GLU A 388 -10.30 8.77 -10.74
CA GLU A 388 -11.51 8.84 -11.55
C GLU A 388 -12.73 8.53 -10.66
N CYS A 389 -13.75 9.38 -10.71
CA CYS A 389 -15.00 9.26 -9.96
C CYS A 389 -16.16 9.79 -10.80
N GLU A 390 -17.16 8.94 -11.08
CA GLU A 390 -18.34 9.27 -11.91
C GLU A 390 -18.00 10.01 -13.22
N ASP A 391 -17.08 9.44 -14.02
CA ASP A 391 -16.59 10.00 -15.29
C ASP A 391 -15.91 11.37 -15.19
N GLU A 392 -15.41 11.71 -14.00
CA GLU A 392 -14.66 12.92 -13.74
C GLU A 392 -13.35 12.66 -13.02
N LEU A 393 -12.43 13.62 -13.15
CA LEU A 393 -11.13 13.54 -12.52
C LEU A 393 -11.12 14.37 -11.24
N LEU A 394 -10.77 13.70 -10.15
CA LEU A 394 -10.48 14.29 -8.86
C LEU A 394 -8.96 14.32 -8.64
N LEU A 395 -8.49 15.38 -8.00
CA LEU A 395 -7.12 15.53 -7.50
C LEU A 395 -7.15 15.55 -5.99
N VAL A 396 -6.51 14.57 -5.37
CA VAL A 396 -6.33 14.49 -3.91
C VAL A 396 -4.92 14.92 -3.57
N GLN A 397 -4.78 16.03 -2.85
CA GLN A 397 -3.50 16.57 -2.40
C GLN A 397 -3.31 16.38 -0.91
N ILE A 398 -2.15 15.86 -0.53
CA ILE A 398 -1.72 15.70 0.85
C ILE A 398 -0.53 16.63 1.09
N LEU A 399 -0.65 17.47 2.13
CA LEU A 399 0.43 18.33 2.62
C LEU A 399 0.55 18.18 4.13
N GLY A 400 1.61 17.51 4.58
CA GLY A 400 1.70 17.05 5.96
C GLY A 400 0.46 16.24 6.30
N VAL A 401 -0.32 16.72 7.27
CA VAL A 401 -1.54 16.06 7.74
C VAL A 401 -2.81 16.53 7.04
N SER A 402 -2.75 17.54 6.17
CA SER A 402 -3.93 18.10 5.50
C SER A 402 -4.25 17.36 4.21
N VAL A 403 -5.51 16.94 4.06
CA VAL A 403 -6.06 16.37 2.83
C VAL A 403 -6.96 17.40 2.16
N LYS A 404 -6.72 17.67 0.88
CA LYS A 404 -7.58 18.54 0.05
C LYS A 404 -7.97 17.80 -1.22
N ILE A 405 -9.22 17.96 -1.63
CA ILE A 405 -9.75 17.34 -2.85
C ILE A 405 -10.23 18.43 -3.79
N PHE A 406 -9.91 18.27 -5.07
CA PHE A 406 -10.34 19.14 -6.15
C PHE A 406 -10.96 18.31 -7.27
N ARG A 407 -11.93 18.88 -7.98
CA ARG A 407 -12.57 18.30 -9.18
C ARG A 407 -12.18 19.12 -10.39
N LEU A 408 -11.82 18.46 -11.48
CA LEU A 408 -11.47 19.12 -12.74
C LEU A 408 -12.76 19.51 -13.46
N ASP A 409 -12.97 20.82 -13.65
CA ASP A 409 -13.94 21.32 -14.62
C ASP A 409 -13.32 21.16 -16.02
N SER A 410 -13.71 20.11 -16.74
CA SER A 410 -13.13 19.79 -18.07
C SER A 410 -13.48 20.80 -19.17
N LEU A 411 -14.50 21.64 -18.98
CA LEU A 411 -14.84 22.70 -19.94
C LEU A 411 -13.95 23.93 -19.76
N LYS A 412 -13.70 24.29 -18.50
CA LYS A 412 -12.88 25.47 -18.15
C LYS A 412 -11.42 25.14 -17.90
N MET A 413 -11.09 23.85 -17.80
CA MET A 413 -9.78 23.32 -17.40
C MET A 413 -9.27 23.90 -16.08
N VAL A 414 -10.16 24.02 -15.09
CA VAL A 414 -9.84 24.55 -13.75
C VAL A 414 -10.22 23.59 -12.63
N TRP A 415 -9.38 23.53 -11.60
CA TRP A 415 -9.63 22.77 -10.39
C TRP A 415 -10.58 23.50 -9.45
N ARG A 416 -11.64 22.82 -9.01
CA ARG A 416 -12.60 23.33 -8.02
C ARG A 416 -12.53 22.52 -6.74
N LYS A 417 -12.37 23.21 -5.60
CA LYS A 417 -12.31 22.54 -4.30
C LYS A 417 -13.62 21.78 -4.03
N VAL A 418 -13.48 20.50 -3.65
CA VAL A 418 -14.57 19.63 -3.23
C VAL A 418 -14.65 19.67 -1.70
N LYS A 419 -15.85 19.92 -1.17
CA LYS A 419 -16.11 19.92 0.29
C LYS A 419 -16.65 18.58 0.79
N SER A 420 -17.34 17.84 -0.07
CA SER A 420 -17.92 16.54 0.24
C SER A 420 -17.90 15.67 -1.01
N LEU A 421 -17.63 14.39 -0.81
CA LEU A 421 -17.74 13.35 -1.84
C LEU A 421 -19.17 12.77 -1.92
N GLY A 422 -20.08 13.21 -1.06
CA GLY A 422 -21.42 12.63 -0.93
C GLY A 422 -21.34 11.15 -0.57
N LYS A 423 -22.08 10.33 -1.32
CA LYS A 423 -22.13 8.86 -1.16
C LYS A 423 -20.82 8.14 -1.55
N HIS A 424 -19.82 8.85 -2.06
CA HIS A 424 -18.59 8.24 -2.56
C HIS A 424 -17.51 8.15 -1.50
N MET A 425 -16.63 7.19 -1.71
CA MET A 425 -15.39 7.00 -0.97
C MET A 425 -14.23 6.87 -1.96
N LEU A 426 -13.05 7.34 -1.55
CA LEU A 426 -11.82 7.23 -2.33
C LEU A 426 -10.82 6.33 -1.61
N PHE A 427 -10.08 5.54 -2.36
CA PHE A 427 -8.96 4.74 -1.89
C PHE A 427 -7.72 5.21 -2.63
N ILE A 428 -6.72 5.69 -1.90
CA ILE A 428 -5.53 6.29 -2.52
C ILE A 428 -4.27 5.55 -2.12
N ASN A 429 -3.41 5.33 -3.10
CA ASN A 429 -2.08 4.76 -2.96
C ASN A 429 -1.25 5.07 -4.22
N PHE A 430 0.07 4.96 -4.13
CA PHE A 430 0.98 5.14 -5.28
C PHE A 430 0.71 4.15 -6.42
N THR A 431 0.25 2.94 -6.10
CA THR A 431 -0.05 1.87 -7.07
C THR A 431 -1.54 1.82 -7.48
N SER A 432 -2.43 2.49 -6.77
CA SER A 432 -3.87 2.40 -7.04
C SER A 432 -4.62 3.59 -6.46
N CYS A 433 -5.50 4.14 -7.28
CA CYS A 433 -6.39 5.22 -6.91
C CYS A 433 -7.78 4.86 -7.43
N LEU A 434 -8.70 4.58 -6.51
CA LEU A 434 -10.03 4.04 -6.83
C LEU A 434 -11.10 4.91 -6.19
N SER A 435 -12.24 5.00 -6.86
CA SER A 435 -13.47 5.53 -6.28
C SER A 435 -14.53 4.44 -6.27
N ALA A 436 -15.33 4.42 -5.21
CA ALA A 436 -16.48 3.53 -5.09
C ALA A 436 -17.64 4.26 -4.41
N VAL A 437 -18.86 3.80 -4.68
CA VAL A 437 -20.05 4.19 -3.91
C VAL A 437 -20.00 3.44 -2.58
N ALA A 438 -20.18 4.16 -1.49
CA ALA A 438 -20.21 3.58 -0.16
C ALA A 438 -21.40 2.60 -0.03
N PRO A 439 -21.16 1.33 0.33
CA PRO A 439 -22.25 0.37 0.56
C PRO A 439 -22.99 0.62 1.89
N LYS A 440 -22.36 1.34 2.82
CA LYS A 440 -22.93 1.73 4.12
C LYS A 440 -22.68 3.22 4.37
N SER A 441 -23.66 3.91 4.96
CA SER A 441 -23.59 5.36 5.19
C SER A 441 -22.37 5.80 6.01
N TRP A 442 -21.94 4.98 6.97
CA TRP A 442 -20.74 5.28 7.76
C TRP A 442 -19.45 5.28 6.94
N MET A 443 -19.42 4.78 5.71
CA MET A 443 -18.25 4.82 4.82
C MET A 443 -18.23 6.03 3.88
N GLU A 444 -19.35 6.74 3.77
CA GLU A 444 -19.50 7.90 2.89
C GLU A 444 -18.52 9.01 3.25
N ASN A 445 -18.13 9.80 2.25
CA ASN A 445 -17.35 11.02 2.43
C ASN A 445 -15.97 10.80 3.10
N LYS A 446 -15.30 9.70 2.72
CA LYS A 446 -14.01 9.28 3.30
C LYS A 446 -12.94 9.02 2.24
N VAL A 447 -11.69 9.21 2.67
CA VAL A 447 -10.48 8.84 1.91
C VAL A 447 -9.72 7.79 2.72
N TYR A 448 -9.56 6.60 2.15
CA TYR A 448 -8.89 5.47 2.78
C TYR A 448 -7.42 5.39 2.36
N PHE A 449 -6.55 5.12 3.33
CA PHE A 449 -5.10 5.08 3.17
C PHE A 449 -4.57 3.66 3.35
N PRO A 450 -3.47 3.28 2.70
CA PRO A 450 -2.88 1.94 2.79
C PRO A 450 -2.07 1.82 4.10
N ARG A 451 -2.72 2.13 5.21
CA ARG A 451 -2.16 2.22 6.55
C ARG A 451 -3.11 1.57 7.53
N LEU A 452 -2.53 0.91 8.53
CA LEU A 452 -3.26 0.36 9.67
C LEU A 452 -2.86 1.07 10.96
N HIS A 453 -3.84 1.33 11.81
CA HIS A 453 -3.65 1.75 13.19
C HIS A 453 -4.29 0.67 14.08
N ASN A 454 -3.50 0.04 14.95
CA ASN A 454 -3.93 -1.11 15.75
C ASN A 454 -4.65 -2.18 14.92
N GLU A 455 -4.05 -2.55 13.77
CA GLU A 455 -4.59 -3.52 12.81
C GLU A 455 -5.91 -3.14 12.12
N GLN A 456 -6.40 -1.91 12.34
CA GLN A 456 -7.60 -1.39 11.71
C GLN A 456 -7.28 -0.43 10.56
N ILE A 457 -8.06 -0.50 9.48
CA ILE A 457 -7.89 0.37 8.31
C ILE A 457 -8.04 1.84 8.69
N PHE A 458 -7.08 2.64 8.22
CA PHE A 458 -7.00 4.07 8.50
C PHE A 458 -7.65 4.90 7.39
N TYR A 459 -8.41 5.92 7.76
CA TYR A 459 -9.09 6.81 6.82
C TYR A 459 -9.15 8.25 7.31
N TYR A 460 -9.31 9.19 6.38
CA TYR A 460 -9.63 10.59 6.65
C TYR A 460 -11.11 10.84 6.35
N SER A 461 -11.81 11.45 7.29
CA SER A 461 -13.19 11.89 7.10
C SER A 461 -13.21 13.35 6.68
N LEU A 462 -13.82 13.65 5.52
CA LEU A 462 -14.02 15.04 5.09
C LEU A 462 -15.02 15.78 5.97
N GLU A 463 -15.92 15.05 6.64
CA GLU A 463 -16.93 15.62 7.53
C GLU A 463 -16.31 16.14 8.83
N THR A 464 -15.46 15.33 9.48
CA THR A 464 -14.79 15.71 10.74
C THR A 464 -13.48 16.45 10.51
N GLY A 465 -12.95 16.41 9.29
CA GLY A 465 -11.63 16.94 8.93
C GLY A 465 -10.48 16.27 9.70
N SER A 466 -10.66 15.01 10.10
CA SER A 466 -9.76 14.28 11.00
C SER A 466 -9.57 12.83 10.52
N TYR A 467 -8.52 12.18 11.01
CA TYR A 467 -8.21 10.78 10.72
C TYR A 467 -8.82 9.84 11.77
N HIS A 468 -9.16 8.63 11.34
CA HIS A 468 -9.87 7.63 12.13
C HIS A 468 -9.45 6.22 11.72
N SER A 469 -9.78 5.22 12.55
CA SER A 469 -9.62 3.81 12.21
C SER A 469 -10.96 3.08 12.24
N VAL A 470 -11.22 2.23 11.25
CA VAL A 470 -12.46 1.45 11.13
C VAL A 470 -12.73 0.66 12.42
N GLY A 471 -13.99 0.61 12.85
CA GLY A 471 -14.41 -0.16 14.03
C GLY A 471 -13.89 0.33 15.38
N SER A 472 -13.14 1.44 15.42
CA SER A 472 -12.53 1.97 16.64
C SER A 472 -13.07 3.36 17.01
N LYS A 473 -12.88 3.78 18.26
CA LYS A 473 -13.15 5.15 18.70
C LYS A 473 -11.98 6.11 18.42
N HIS A 474 -10.97 5.67 17.66
CA HIS A 474 -9.79 6.48 17.38
C HIS A 474 -10.13 7.68 16.52
N SER A 475 -9.57 8.83 16.88
CA SER A 475 -9.67 10.09 16.14
C SER A 475 -8.39 10.88 16.35
N ALA A 476 -7.72 11.27 15.27
CA ALA A 476 -6.47 12.02 15.29
C ALA A 476 -6.46 13.16 14.27
N LYS A 477 -5.60 14.16 14.48
CA LYS A 477 -5.38 15.25 13.52
C LYS A 477 -4.30 14.94 12.48
N ASP A 478 -3.63 13.81 12.65
CA ASP A 478 -2.50 13.36 11.87
C ASP A 478 -2.58 11.85 11.61
N TYR A 479 -1.61 11.33 10.87
CA TYR A 479 -1.49 9.91 10.54
C TYR A 479 -0.34 9.23 11.31
N PHE A 480 0.23 9.86 12.34
CA PHE A 480 1.33 9.27 13.10
C PHE A 480 0.87 8.00 13.85
N ASP A 481 1.84 7.19 14.26
CA ASP A 481 1.62 5.90 14.93
C ASP A 481 0.81 4.89 14.11
N THR A 482 0.78 5.08 12.79
CA THR A 482 0.22 4.13 11.81
C THR A 482 1.33 3.36 11.12
N LYS A 483 1.06 2.10 10.77
CA LYS A 483 1.92 1.26 9.94
C LYS A 483 1.50 1.37 8.47
N GLY A 484 2.44 1.63 7.56
CA GLY A 484 2.21 1.59 6.11
C GLY A 484 3.24 0.72 5.38
N TRP A 485 2.93 0.25 4.18
CA TRP A 485 3.81 -0.63 3.40
C TRP A 485 4.23 0.03 2.08
N THR A 486 5.45 -0.25 1.64
CA THR A 486 5.95 0.25 0.34
C THR A 486 5.41 -0.55 -0.84
N ASN A 487 5.25 -1.87 -0.68
CA ASN A 487 4.66 -2.76 -1.68
C ASN A 487 3.23 -3.14 -1.26
N CYS A 488 2.29 -2.23 -1.47
CA CYS A 488 0.87 -2.43 -1.23
C CYS A 488 0.02 -1.83 -2.35
N THR A 489 -1.27 -2.17 -2.37
CA THR A 489 -2.27 -1.62 -3.28
C THR A 489 -3.66 -1.80 -2.71
N TRP A 490 -4.58 -0.89 -3.04
CA TRP A 490 -6.00 -1.21 -3.03
C TRP A 490 -6.33 -2.04 -4.26
N ILE A 491 -7.17 -3.06 -4.11
CA ILE A 491 -7.57 -3.93 -5.21
C ILE A 491 -9.06 -4.25 -5.15
N GLU A 492 -9.73 -4.05 -6.27
CA GLU A 492 -11.11 -4.54 -6.45
C GLU A 492 -11.08 -6.05 -6.67
N PRO A 493 -11.81 -6.84 -5.88
CA PRO A 493 -11.84 -8.27 -6.08
C PRO A 493 -12.45 -8.67 -7.43
N ASN A 494 -11.77 -9.57 -8.16
CA ASN A 494 -12.26 -10.07 -9.45
C ASN A 494 -11.95 -11.57 -9.62
N TRP A 495 -12.98 -12.41 -9.47
CA TRP A 495 -12.89 -13.86 -9.63
C TRP A 495 -13.23 -14.36 -11.04
N SER A 496 -13.45 -13.45 -12.00
CA SER A 496 -13.77 -13.82 -13.38
C SER A 496 -12.58 -14.51 -14.04
N ARG A 497 -12.77 -15.75 -14.49
CA ARG A 497 -11.72 -16.51 -15.18
C ARG A 497 -11.64 -16.16 -16.66
N SER A 498 -10.44 -16.25 -17.18
CA SER A 498 -10.09 -15.95 -18.56
C SER A 498 -9.91 -17.25 -19.36
N THR A 499 -10.17 -17.19 -20.65
CA THR A 499 -9.80 -18.28 -21.57
C THR A 499 -8.29 -18.31 -21.80
N SER A 500 -7.72 -19.45 -22.19
CA SER A 500 -6.29 -19.55 -22.54
C SER A 500 -5.87 -18.54 -23.59
N LYS A 501 -6.73 -18.30 -24.60
CA LYS A 501 -6.54 -17.27 -25.63
C LYS A 501 -6.49 -15.85 -25.08
N GLN A 502 -7.23 -15.55 -24.01
CA GLN A 502 -7.20 -14.24 -23.36
C GLN A 502 -5.98 -14.06 -22.45
N LEU A 503 -5.33 -15.15 -22.03
CA LEU A 503 -4.12 -15.10 -21.22
C LEU A 503 -2.84 -14.97 -22.03
N ASP A 504 -2.93 -15.17 -23.35
CA ASP A 504 -1.84 -14.87 -24.28
C ASP A 504 -1.87 -13.37 -24.63
N TRP A 505 -0.78 -12.68 -24.33
CA TRP A 505 -0.62 -11.26 -24.65
C TRP A 505 -0.56 -11.01 -26.16
N LEU A 506 0.07 -11.92 -26.91
CA LEU A 506 0.28 -11.80 -28.36
C LEU A 506 -0.97 -12.12 -29.18
N ASN A 507 -1.98 -12.72 -28.54
CA ASN A 507 -3.21 -13.10 -29.20
C ASN A 507 -4.20 -11.93 -29.27
N ASN A 508 -4.41 -11.42 -30.48
CA ASN A 508 -5.44 -10.42 -30.80
C ASN A 508 -6.71 -11.14 -31.27
N ASN A 509 -7.55 -11.59 -30.35
CA ASN A 509 -8.92 -12.00 -30.68
C ASN A 509 -9.83 -10.78 -30.84
#